data_AF-A0A0G3GSS4-F1
#
_entry.id   AF-A0A0G3GSS4-F1
#
_cell.length_a   1.000
_cell.length_b   1.000
_cell.length_c   1.000
_cell.angle_alpha   90.00
_cell.angle_beta   90.00
_cell.angle_gamma   90.00
#
_symmetry.space_group_name_H-M   'P 1'
#
loop_
_entity.id
_entity.type
_entity.pdbx_description
1 polymer ?
#
loop_
_entity_poly.entity_id
_entity_poly.type
_entity_poly.pdbx_seq_one_letter_code
_entity_poly.pdbx_strand_id
1 'polypeptide(L)'
;MTSEDPIQQAFEQMRAEAKKRVGYVPDLNKQVERRRLEKPTKPKMRGIPTGRDGRRLARRDQTVSLSSVLNQEIKARGWQREIAGGWVNSHWAELVGPNIAQHTKVEMLKDKKLFITCDSTAWATNLRMMQRQILQQIAAHVGPDIIAELRIFGPQAPSWRKGPLHVKGRGPRDTYG
;
A
#
# COMPACT_ATOMS: atom_id res chain seq x y z
N MET A 1 -19.46 29.09 43.41
CA MET A 1 -18.89 30.16 42.57
C MET A 1 -18.28 29.49 41.35
N THR A 2 -19.08 29.30 40.31
CA THR A 2 -18.68 28.64 39.06
C THR A 2 -18.00 29.66 38.17
N SER A 3 -16.74 29.41 37.83
CA SER A 3 -15.97 30.20 36.87
C SER A 3 -16.67 30.15 35.51
N GLU A 4 -17.25 31.28 35.09
CA GLU A 4 -17.79 31.44 33.73
C GLU A 4 -16.59 31.52 32.77
N ASP A 5 -16.41 30.50 31.94
CA ASP A 5 -15.36 30.48 30.93
C ASP A 5 -15.60 31.60 29.90
N PRO A 6 -14.69 32.59 29.76
CA PRO A 6 -14.89 33.74 28.86
C PRO A 6 -14.98 33.33 27.39
N ILE A 7 -14.42 32.16 27.05
CA ILE A 7 -14.47 31.58 25.71
C ILE A 7 -15.90 31.13 25.36
N GLN A 8 -16.67 30.61 26.33
CA GLN A 8 -18.05 30.18 26.11
C GLN A 8 -18.96 31.39 25.86
N GLN A 9 -18.82 32.46 26.67
CA GLN A 9 -19.58 33.69 26.50
C GLN A 9 -19.30 34.36 25.13
N ALA A 10 -18.05 34.41 24.70
CA ALA A 10 -17.70 34.95 23.39
C ALA A 10 -18.34 34.15 22.24
N PHE A 11 -18.35 32.83 22.35
CA PHE A 11 -19.00 31.96 21.36
C PHE A 11 -20.53 32.12 21.32
N GLU A 12 -21.16 32.31 22.48
CA GLU A 12 -22.60 32.55 22.58
C GLU A 12 -23.01 33.90 21.97
N GLN A 13 -22.24 34.95 22.24
CA GLN A 13 -22.47 36.27 21.64
C GLN A 13 -22.33 36.23 20.11
N MET A 14 -21.28 35.59 19.61
CA MET A 14 -21.06 35.41 18.17
C MET A 14 -22.20 34.63 17.51
N ARG A 15 -22.72 33.60 18.18
CA ARG A 15 -23.89 32.82 17.70
C ARG A 15 -25.18 33.65 17.71
N ALA A 16 -25.42 34.43 18.75
CA ALA A 16 -26.60 35.28 18.84
C ALA A 16 -26.62 36.33 17.72
N GLU A 17 -25.46 36.89 17.39
CA GLU A 17 -25.33 37.83 16.28
C GLU A 17 -25.50 37.15 14.91
N ALA A 18 -24.89 35.97 14.72
CA ALA A 18 -25.07 35.19 13.50
C ALA A 18 -26.54 34.79 13.28
N LYS A 19 -27.26 34.42 14.34
CA LYS A 19 -28.70 34.09 14.27
C LYS A 19 -29.54 35.30 13.89
N LYS A 20 -29.20 36.50 14.36
CA LYS A 20 -29.88 37.74 13.95
C LYS A 20 -29.64 38.08 12.47
N ARG A 21 -28.45 37.78 11.94
CA ARG A 21 -28.08 38.10 10.54
C ARG A 21 -28.58 37.08 9.51
N VAL A 22 -28.55 35.79 9.84
CA VAL A 22 -28.80 34.69 8.87
C VAL A 22 -30.07 33.89 9.23
N GLY A 23 -30.67 34.13 10.39
CA GLY A 23 -31.90 33.47 10.86
C GLY A 23 -31.68 32.06 11.44
N TYR A 24 -30.61 31.37 11.07
CA TYR A 24 -30.32 30.00 11.49
C TYR A 24 -28.84 29.79 11.85
N VAL A 25 -28.58 29.07 12.93
CA VAL A 25 -27.23 28.66 13.37
C VAL A 25 -27.26 27.17 13.70
N PRO A 26 -26.39 26.34 13.07
CA PRO A 26 -26.34 24.91 13.36
C PRO A 26 -25.92 24.61 14.81
N ASP A 27 -26.67 23.71 15.46
CA ASP A 27 -26.32 23.17 16.77
C ASP A 27 -25.22 22.11 16.64
N LEU A 28 -23.98 22.51 16.93
CA LEU A 28 -22.81 21.62 16.91
C LEU A 28 -22.76 20.69 18.15
N ASN A 29 -23.51 21.02 19.21
CA ASN A 29 -23.64 20.17 20.40
C ASN A 29 -24.63 19.02 20.23
N LYS A 30 -25.48 19.07 19.19
CA LYS A 30 -26.16 17.86 18.74
C LYS A 30 -25.12 17.00 18.06
N GLN A 31 -24.48 16.12 18.84
CA GLN A 31 -23.89 14.92 18.27
C GLN A 31 -25.00 14.26 17.48
N VAL A 32 -24.95 14.40 16.16
CA VAL A 32 -25.75 13.60 15.24
C VAL A 32 -25.49 12.18 15.70
N GLU A 33 -26.47 11.54 16.36
CA GLU A 33 -26.43 10.12 16.61
C GLU A 33 -26.09 9.53 15.25
N ARG A 34 -24.84 9.12 15.09
CA ARG A 34 -24.37 8.47 13.88
C ARG A 34 -25.21 7.23 13.87
N ARG A 35 -26.34 7.30 13.16
CA ARG A 35 -27.38 6.29 13.06
C ARG A 35 -26.60 5.02 12.85
N ARG A 36 -26.41 4.25 13.91
CA ARG A 36 -25.59 3.04 13.86
C ARG A 36 -26.32 2.25 12.80
N LEU A 37 -25.71 2.11 11.62
CA LEU A 37 -26.30 1.38 10.53
C LEU A 37 -26.46 -0.03 11.08
N GLU A 38 -27.64 -0.30 11.65
CA GLU A 38 -27.98 -1.62 12.13
C GLU A 38 -27.90 -2.48 10.88
N LYS A 39 -26.90 -3.37 10.86
CA LYS A 39 -26.74 -4.31 9.75
C LYS A 39 -28.09 -4.99 9.60
N PRO A 40 -28.73 -4.95 8.42
CA PRO A 40 -30.06 -5.51 8.26
C PRO A 40 -30.02 -6.97 8.72
N THR A 41 -30.72 -7.24 9.83
CA THR A 41 -30.84 -8.60 10.36
C THR A 41 -31.63 -9.39 9.33
N LYS A 42 -30.94 -10.23 8.56
CA LYS A 42 -31.56 -11.09 7.55
C LYS A 42 -32.70 -11.86 8.25
N PRO A 43 -33.94 -11.84 7.72
CA PRO A 43 -35.03 -12.59 8.33
C PRO A 43 -34.63 -14.07 8.39
N LYS A 44 -34.79 -14.70 9.56
CA LYS A 44 -34.55 -16.14 9.72
C LYS A 44 -35.60 -16.86 8.87
N MET A 45 -35.24 -17.27 7.65
CA MET A 45 -36.10 -18.12 6.83
C MET A 45 -36.34 -19.43 7.59
N ARG A 46 -37.60 -19.65 8.01
CA ARG A 46 -38.04 -20.93 8.55
C ARG A 46 -38.32 -21.85 7.37
N GLY A 47 -37.46 -22.85 7.15
CA GLY A 47 -37.62 -23.86 6.09
C GLY A 47 -36.31 -24.15 5.36
N ILE A 48 -36.23 -25.34 4.75
CA ILE A 48 -35.11 -25.71 3.88
C ILE A 48 -35.22 -24.92 2.56
N PRO A 49 -34.13 -24.32 2.04
CA PRO A 49 -34.15 -23.63 0.76
C PRO A 49 -34.67 -24.56 -0.35
N THR A 50 -35.76 -24.14 -0.97
CA THR A 50 -36.51 -24.93 -1.96
C THR A 50 -36.52 -24.15 -3.27
N GLY A 51 -36.37 -24.84 -4.40
CA GLY A 51 -36.44 -24.22 -5.72
C GLY A 51 -37.84 -23.72 -6.04
N ARG A 52 -38.00 -23.03 -7.19
CA ARG A 52 -39.30 -22.54 -7.67
C ARG A 52 -40.34 -23.66 -7.82
N ASP A 53 -39.86 -24.89 -7.98
CA ASP A 53 -40.65 -26.10 -8.20
C ASP A 53 -40.98 -26.87 -6.91
N GLY A 54 -40.69 -26.33 -5.72
CA GLY A 54 -40.99 -27.01 -4.45
C GLY A 54 -40.02 -28.15 -4.10
N ARG A 55 -39.02 -28.44 -4.94
CA ARG A 55 -37.96 -29.43 -4.65
C ARG A 55 -36.83 -28.82 -3.82
N ARG A 56 -36.27 -29.62 -2.91
CA ARG A 56 -35.09 -29.25 -2.14
C ARG A 56 -33.97 -28.85 -3.09
N LEU A 57 -33.38 -27.67 -2.88
CA LEU A 57 -32.21 -27.26 -3.66
C LEU A 57 -31.09 -28.29 -3.43
N ALA A 58 -30.47 -28.73 -4.53
CA ALA A 58 -29.29 -29.58 -4.45
C ALA A 58 -28.26 -28.87 -3.57
N ARG A 59 -27.72 -29.60 -2.59
CA ARG A 59 -26.63 -29.10 -1.75
C ARG A 59 -25.45 -28.90 -2.72
N ARG A 60 -25.13 -27.65 -3.07
CA ARG A 60 -23.90 -27.34 -3.80
C ARG A 60 -22.77 -27.93 -2.96
N ASP A 61 -22.08 -28.92 -3.51
CA ASP A 61 -20.81 -29.37 -2.94
C ASP A 61 -19.89 -28.16 -2.96
N GLN A 62 -19.74 -27.53 -1.80
CA GLN A 62 -18.83 -26.40 -1.62
C GLN A 62 -17.44 -26.98 -1.45
N THR A 63 -16.95 -27.63 -2.49
CA THR A 63 -15.58 -28.09 -2.53
C THR A 63 -14.70 -26.85 -2.52
N VAL A 64 -13.86 -26.73 -1.49
CA VAL A 64 -12.91 -25.62 -1.40
C VAL A 64 -11.96 -25.67 -2.60
N SER A 65 -11.75 -24.52 -3.25
CA SER A 65 -10.78 -24.45 -4.33
C SER A 65 -9.39 -24.76 -3.79
N LEU A 66 -8.62 -25.57 -4.52
CA LEU A 66 -7.22 -25.84 -4.21
C LEU A 66 -6.42 -24.54 -4.03
N SER A 67 -6.68 -23.54 -4.87
CA SER A 67 -6.04 -22.22 -4.76
C SER A 67 -6.34 -21.51 -3.43
N SER A 68 -7.54 -21.68 -2.89
CA SER A 68 -7.91 -21.09 -1.59
C SER A 68 -7.16 -21.76 -0.44
N VAL A 69 -7.07 -23.09 -0.46
CA VAL A 69 -6.37 -23.86 0.58
C VAL A 69 -4.87 -23.57 0.51
N LEU A 70 -4.28 -23.59 -0.69
CA LEU A 70 -2.87 -23.25 -0.89
C LEU A 70 -2.56 -21.82 -0.44
N ASN A 71 -3.39 -20.85 -0.82
CA ASN A 71 -3.20 -19.48 -0.38
C ASN A 71 -3.26 -19.37 1.15
N GLN A 72 -4.20 -20.06 1.80
CA GLN A 72 -4.31 -20.10 3.24
C GLN A 72 -3.03 -20.66 3.90
N GLU A 73 -2.48 -21.74 3.35
CA GLU A 73 -1.26 -22.36 3.85
C GLU A 73 -0.03 -21.47 3.64
N ILE A 74 0.07 -20.81 2.48
CA ILE A 74 1.10 -19.81 2.18
C ILE A 74 1.04 -18.65 3.19
N LYS A 75 -0.17 -18.19 3.58
CA LYS A 75 -0.32 -17.15 4.62
C LYS A 75 0.10 -17.68 5.98
N ALA A 76 -0.34 -18.89 6.34
CA ALA A 76 -0.07 -19.49 7.64
C ALA A 76 1.43 -19.68 7.90
N ARG A 77 2.19 -20.00 6.85
CA ARG A 77 3.64 -20.23 6.90
C ARG A 77 4.49 -18.99 6.62
N GLY A 78 3.88 -17.87 6.22
CA GLY A 78 4.59 -16.63 5.91
C GLY A 78 5.40 -16.67 4.60
N TRP A 79 5.19 -17.66 3.73
CA TRP A 79 5.93 -17.84 2.47
C TRP A 79 5.59 -16.82 1.39
N GLN A 80 4.60 -15.97 1.62
CA GLN A 80 4.20 -14.91 0.69
C GLN A 80 5.39 -14.09 0.20
N ARG A 81 6.34 -13.78 1.09
CA ARG A 81 7.49 -12.94 0.75
C ARG A 81 8.50 -13.63 -0.16
N GLU A 82 8.78 -14.90 0.10
CA GLU A 82 9.73 -15.68 -0.71
C GLU A 82 9.15 -15.99 -2.09
N ILE A 83 7.86 -16.36 -2.13
CA ILE A 83 7.14 -16.58 -3.39
C ILE A 83 7.06 -15.28 -4.21
N ALA A 84 6.77 -14.15 -3.56
CA ALA A 84 6.78 -12.84 -4.20
C ALA A 84 8.16 -12.50 -4.81
N GLY A 85 9.23 -12.70 -4.03
CA GLY A 85 10.60 -12.47 -4.52
C GLY A 85 10.93 -13.35 -5.72
N GLY A 86 10.59 -14.64 -5.66
CA GLY A 86 10.77 -15.58 -6.76
C GLY A 86 9.99 -15.18 -8.01
N TRP A 87 8.70 -14.82 -7.85
CA TRP A 87 7.86 -14.38 -8.95
C TRP A 87 8.40 -13.12 -9.62
N VAL A 88 8.78 -12.09 -8.84
CA VAL A 88 9.36 -10.85 -9.35
C VAL A 88 10.66 -11.12 -10.10
N ASN A 89 11.51 -12.00 -9.57
CA ASN A 89 12.77 -12.34 -10.23
C ASN A 89 12.53 -13.03 -11.59
N SER A 90 11.55 -13.94 -11.67
CA SER A 90 11.20 -14.63 -12.91
C SER A 90 10.55 -13.71 -13.96
N HIS A 91 9.74 -12.73 -13.53
CA HIS A 91 9.00 -11.84 -14.43
C HIS A 91 9.62 -10.44 -14.53
N TRP A 92 10.87 -10.27 -14.08
CA TRP A 92 11.51 -8.95 -14.05
C TRP A 92 11.56 -8.31 -15.45
N ALA A 93 11.95 -9.09 -16.46
CA ALA A 93 12.02 -8.64 -17.85
C ALA A 93 10.66 -8.23 -18.43
N GLU A 94 9.57 -8.84 -17.98
CA GLU A 94 8.21 -8.48 -18.38
C GLU A 94 7.76 -7.18 -17.69
N LEU A 95 8.13 -7.00 -16.42
CA LEU A 95 7.76 -5.83 -15.61
C LEU A 95 8.44 -4.53 -16.08
N VAL A 96 9.74 -4.59 -16.38
CA VAL A 96 10.53 -3.39 -16.75
C VAL A 96 10.87 -3.31 -18.24
N GLY A 97 10.69 -4.40 -18.98
CA GLY A 97 11.10 -4.52 -20.37
C GLY A 97 12.53 -5.03 -20.55
N PRO A 98 12.86 -5.56 -21.74
CA PRO A 98 14.12 -6.30 -21.97
C PRO A 98 15.36 -5.43 -21.83
N ASN A 99 15.32 -4.17 -22.26
CA ASN A 99 16.48 -3.27 -22.22
C ASN A 99 16.86 -2.93 -20.76
N ILE A 100 15.87 -2.52 -19.94
CA ILE A 100 16.12 -2.22 -18.52
C ILE A 100 16.54 -3.49 -17.76
N ALA A 101 15.94 -4.63 -18.06
CA ALA A 101 16.27 -5.89 -17.40
C ALA A 101 17.71 -6.38 -17.65
N GLN A 102 18.31 -6.04 -18.80
CA GLN A 102 19.71 -6.39 -19.07
C GLN A 102 20.70 -5.62 -18.17
N HIS A 103 20.32 -4.40 -17.79
CA HIS A 103 21.16 -3.46 -17.05
C HIS A 103 20.82 -3.41 -15.55
N THR A 104 19.89 -4.23 -15.09
CA THR A 104 19.37 -4.21 -13.72
C THR A 104 19.22 -5.61 -13.16
N LYS A 105 19.52 -5.77 -11.88
CA LYS A 105 19.45 -7.06 -11.19
C LYS A 105 18.74 -6.92 -9.86
N VAL A 106 17.77 -7.79 -9.61
CA VAL A 106 17.12 -7.93 -8.31
C VAL A 106 18.04 -8.72 -7.38
N GLU A 107 18.48 -8.11 -6.29
CA GLU A 107 19.40 -8.75 -5.34
C GLU A 107 18.63 -9.47 -4.24
N MET A 108 17.69 -8.77 -3.59
CA MET A 108 16.97 -9.32 -2.45
C MET A 108 15.67 -8.57 -2.16
N LEU A 109 14.79 -9.24 -1.42
CA LEU A 109 13.57 -8.66 -0.88
C LEU A 109 13.65 -8.71 0.64
N LYS A 110 13.59 -7.54 1.29
CA LYS A 110 13.65 -7.42 2.76
C LYS A 110 12.77 -6.27 3.24
N ASP A 111 12.04 -6.47 4.34
CA ASP A 111 11.19 -5.45 4.98
C ASP A 111 10.20 -4.77 4.01
N LYS A 112 9.61 -5.57 3.09
CA LYS A 112 8.75 -5.10 1.99
C LYS A 112 9.46 -4.18 0.99
N LYS A 113 10.79 -4.18 0.96
CA LYS A 113 11.62 -3.41 0.03
C LYS A 113 12.32 -4.36 -0.93
N LEU A 114 12.24 -4.03 -2.21
CA LEU A 114 12.94 -4.75 -3.26
C LEU A 114 14.26 -4.02 -3.55
N PHE A 115 15.38 -4.71 -3.34
CA PHE A 115 16.72 -4.18 -3.56
C PHE A 115 17.17 -4.53 -4.97
N ILE A 116 17.50 -3.51 -5.75
CA ILE A 116 17.89 -3.62 -7.16
C ILE A 116 19.22 -2.92 -7.36
N THR A 117 20.15 -3.59 -8.03
CA THR A 117 21.42 -3.02 -8.48
C THR A 117 21.35 -2.72 -9.95
N CYS A 118 21.86 -1.55 -10.35
CA CYS A 118 22.01 -1.14 -11.74
C CYS A 118 23.49 -0.97 -12.09
N ASP A 119 23.84 -1.22 -13.34
CA ASP A 119 25.20 -1.03 -13.87
C ASP A 119 25.55 0.44 -14.17
N SER A 120 24.54 1.26 -14.50
CA SER A 120 24.69 2.69 -14.82
C SER A 120 23.79 3.58 -13.97
N THR A 121 24.27 4.79 -13.70
CA THR A 121 23.52 5.86 -13.05
C THR A 121 22.33 6.33 -13.89
N ALA A 122 22.45 6.34 -15.22
CA ALA A 122 21.37 6.68 -16.13
C ALA A 122 20.22 5.65 -16.05
N TRP A 123 20.55 4.36 -16.10
CA TRP A 123 19.58 3.27 -15.95
C TRP A 123 18.90 3.28 -14.59
N ALA A 124 19.66 3.51 -13.51
CA ALA A 124 19.07 3.66 -12.17
C ALA A 124 18.06 4.81 -12.11
N THR A 125 18.34 5.92 -12.79
CA THR A 125 17.43 7.07 -12.85
C THR A 125 16.16 6.74 -13.63
N ASN A 126 16.29 6.04 -14.77
CA ASN A 126 15.13 5.56 -15.53
C ASN A 126 14.20 4.67 -14.68
N LEU A 127 14.79 3.71 -13.96
CA LEU A 127 14.07 2.82 -13.06
C LEU A 127 13.34 3.58 -11.94
N ARG A 128 13.97 4.62 -11.37
CA ARG A 128 13.33 5.49 -10.36
C ARG A 128 12.12 6.23 -10.92
N MET A 129 12.18 6.69 -12.16
CA MET A 129 11.03 7.34 -12.82
C MET A 129 9.85 6.37 -13.01
N MET A 130 10.14 5.10 -13.31
CA MET A 130 9.13 4.04 -13.51
C MET A 130 8.69 3.34 -12.21
N GLN A 131 9.29 3.67 -11.07
CA GLN A 131 9.12 2.96 -9.79
C GLN A 131 7.65 2.77 -9.40
N ARG A 132 6.83 3.81 -9.57
CA ARG A 132 5.40 3.76 -9.21
C ARG A 132 4.64 2.73 -10.07
N GLN A 133 4.91 2.69 -11.37
CA GLN A 133 4.25 1.77 -12.29
C GLN A 133 4.66 0.32 -11.99
N ILE A 134 5.94 0.09 -11.70
CA ILE A 134 6.47 -1.23 -11.33
C ILE A 134 5.79 -1.72 -10.04
N LEU A 135 5.70 -0.88 -9.01
CA LEU A 135 5.00 -1.25 -7.76
C LEU A 135 3.53 -1.59 -7.99
N GLN A 136 2.84 -0.87 -8.88
CA GLN A 136 1.44 -1.14 -9.20
C GLN A 136 1.27 -2.49 -9.90
N GLN A 137 2.11 -2.78 -10.89
CA GLN A 137 2.12 -4.06 -11.60
C GLN A 137 2.38 -5.23 -10.64
N ILE A 138 3.41 -5.11 -9.79
CA ILE A 138 3.74 -6.12 -8.78
C ILE A 138 2.56 -6.32 -7.82
N ALA A 139 1.95 -5.25 -7.32
CA ALA A 139 0.82 -5.33 -6.40
C ALA A 139 -0.41 -6.00 -7.02
N ALA A 140 -0.62 -5.86 -8.34
CA ALA A 140 -1.73 -6.50 -9.05
C ALA A 140 -1.58 -8.03 -9.10
N HIS A 141 -0.36 -8.55 -9.24
CA HIS A 141 -0.11 -9.99 -9.38
C HIS A 141 0.15 -10.69 -8.04
N VAL A 142 0.98 -10.10 -7.19
CA VAL A 142 1.43 -10.71 -5.93
C VAL A 142 0.48 -10.36 -4.78
N GLY A 143 -0.19 -9.21 -4.87
CA GLY A 143 -1.07 -8.68 -3.84
C GLY A 143 -0.53 -7.41 -3.19
N PRO A 144 -1.40 -6.61 -2.57
CA PRO A 144 -1.02 -5.36 -1.94
C PRO A 144 -0.13 -5.60 -0.70
N ASP A 145 0.76 -4.64 -0.42
CA ASP A 145 1.55 -4.54 0.82
C ASP A 145 2.62 -5.64 1.06
N ILE A 146 2.89 -6.51 0.07
CA ILE A 146 4.02 -7.46 0.13
C ILE A 146 5.33 -6.78 -0.27
N ILE A 147 5.28 -5.96 -1.32
CA ILE A 147 6.38 -5.09 -1.77
C ILE A 147 5.84 -3.66 -1.80
N ALA A 148 6.37 -2.82 -0.91
CA ALA A 148 5.94 -1.45 -0.71
C ALA A 148 6.92 -0.42 -1.29
N GLU A 149 8.21 -0.77 -1.39
CA GLU A 149 9.25 0.17 -1.80
C GLU A 149 10.29 -0.49 -2.72
N LEU A 150 10.83 0.25 -3.69
CA LEU A 150 12.01 -0.16 -4.45
C LEU A 150 13.21 0.63 -3.94
N ARG A 151 14.31 -0.09 -3.68
CA ARG A 151 15.61 0.48 -3.34
C ARG A 151 16.57 0.22 -4.48
N ILE A 152 16.83 1.28 -5.24
CA ILE A 152 17.60 1.22 -6.49
C ILE A 152 18.99 1.79 -6.24
N PHE A 153 19.99 0.91 -6.31
CA PHE A 153 21.41 1.22 -6.19
C PHE A 153 22.01 1.37 -7.58
N GLY A 154 22.68 2.50 -7.82
CA GLY A 154 23.51 2.65 -9.01
C GLY A 154 24.84 1.91 -8.84
N PRO A 155 25.74 1.98 -9.83
CA PRO A 155 27.10 1.47 -9.69
C PRO A 155 27.77 2.11 -8.47
N GLN A 156 28.55 1.32 -7.72
CA GLN A 156 29.31 1.90 -6.62
C GLN A 156 30.27 2.95 -7.15
N ALA A 157 30.17 4.16 -6.61
CA ALA A 157 31.09 5.23 -6.96
C ALA A 157 32.53 4.79 -6.61
N PRO A 158 33.51 5.01 -7.50
CA PRO A 158 34.89 4.73 -7.18
C PRO A 158 35.30 5.51 -5.93
N SER A 159 36.02 4.85 -5.03
CA SER A 159 36.69 5.56 -3.93
C SER A 159 38.13 5.85 -4.34
N TRP A 160 38.47 7.14 -4.46
CA TRP A 160 39.85 7.58 -4.69
C TRP A 160 40.66 7.67 -3.39
N ARG A 161 40.08 7.23 -2.25
CA ARG A 161 40.75 7.16 -0.96
C ARG A 161 41.62 5.91 -0.92
N LYS A 162 42.94 6.10 -0.99
CA LYS A 162 43.92 5.01 -0.89
C LYS A 162 44.82 5.24 0.33
N GLY A 163 44.84 4.26 1.24
CA GLY A 163 45.74 4.23 2.40
C GLY A 163 45.41 5.19 3.55
N PRO A 164 46.11 5.06 4.69
CA PRO A 164 45.87 5.85 5.90
C PRO A 164 46.31 7.32 5.79
N LEU A 165 47.25 7.66 4.88
CA LEU A 165 47.78 9.01 4.71
C LEU A 165 47.09 9.77 3.55
N HIS A 166 45.76 9.69 3.45
CA HIS A 166 45.01 10.32 2.36
C HIS A 166 44.73 11.81 2.62
N VAL A 167 45.23 12.68 1.74
CA VAL A 167 44.93 14.12 1.72
C VAL A 167 43.61 14.37 0.97
N LYS A 168 42.74 15.22 1.50
CA LYS A 168 41.45 15.58 0.88
C LYS A 168 41.70 16.42 -0.39
N GLY A 169 41.71 15.77 -1.56
CA GLY A 169 41.77 16.43 -2.87
C GLY A 169 40.45 17.12 -3.28
N ARG A 170 40.42 17.68 -4.49
CA ARG A 170 39.28 18.47 -5.05
C ARG A 170 38.00 17.66 -5.36
N GLY A 171 37.95 16.37 -5.02
CA GLY A 171 36.83 15.48 -5.31
C GLY A 171 36.76 15.02 -6.77
N PRO A 172 35.82 14.12 -7.11
CA PRO A 172 35.61 13.64 -8.47
C PRO A 172 35.13 14.77 -9.38
N ARG A 173 35.69 14.88 -10.60
CA ARG A 173 35.32 15.92 -11.58
C ARG A 173 34.45 15.31 -12.69
N ASP A 174 33.14 15.46 -12.62
CA ASP A 174 32.13 15.22 -13.69
C ASP A 174 32.38 14.06 -14.69
N THR A 175 33.02 12.96 -14.27
CA THR A 175 33.48 11.92 -15.22
C THR A 175 32.48 10.78 -15.43
N TYR A 176 31.20 10.95 -15.09
CA TYR A 176 30.21 9.88 -15.26
C TYR A 176 28.91 10.44 -15.81
N GLY A 177 28.86 10.53 -17.13
CA GLY A 177 27.60 10.49 -17.89
C GLY A 177 27.03 9.08 -17.95
#